data_AF-A0A0A2HYC5-F1
#
_entry.id   AF-A0A0A2HYC5-F1
#
_cell.length_a   1.000
_cell.length_b   1.000
_cell.length_c   1.000
_cell.angle_alpha   90.00
_cell.angle_beta   90.00
_cell.angle_gamma   90.00
#
_symmetry.space_group_name_H-M   'P 1'
#
loop_
_entity.id
_entity.type
_entity.pdbx_description
1 polymer ?
#
loop_
_entity_poly.entity_id
_entity_poly.type
_entity_poly.pdbx_seq_one_letter_code
_entity_poly.pdbx_strand_id
1 'polypeptide(L)'
;MAEIKIDPKVAYMYEVLEKAMIGPTDFASLTNISRETLYRWKKGAPIADKLRLDIAYNTALRLEKGCRHGRLPLKEKLKAPQRVKVLRKIVAEMRSAK
;
A
#
# COMPACT_ATOMS: atom_id res chain seq x y z
N MET A 1 4.43 29.26 3.37
CA MET A 1 4.65 27.81 3.24
C MET A 1 3.59 27.28 2.29
N ALA A 2 3.94 26.66 1.16
CA ALA A 2 2.93 26.11 0.25
C ALA A 2 2.27 24.89 0.93
N GLU A 3 0.95 24.93 1.10
CA GLU A 3 0.19 23.77 1.55
C GLU A 3 0.33 22.66 0.51
N ILE A 4 1.04 21.59 0.88
CA ILE A 4 1.15 20.40 0.03
C ILE A 4 -0.23 19.73 0.04
N LYS A 5 -1.03 19.98 -1.00
CA LYS A 5 -2.29 19.26 -1.21
C LYS A 5 -1.96 17.84 -1.69
N ILE A 6 -1.90 16.91 -0.74
CA ILE A 6 -1.75 15.48 -1.02
C ILE A 6 -3.12 14.93 -1.44
N ASP A 7 -3.14 14.10 -2.48
CA ASP A 7 -4.36 13.41 -2.89
C ASP A 7 -4.89 12.52 -1.75
N PRO A 8 -6.20 12.55 -1.44
CA PRO A 8 -6.75 11.82 -0.30
C PRO A 8 -6.56 10.30 -0.41
N LYS A 9 -6.52 9.72 -1.62
CA LYS A 9 -6.22 8.29 -1.79
C LYS A 9 -4.79 7.99 -1.39
N VAL A 10 -3.85 8.88 -1.72
CA VAL A 10 -2.44 8.73 -1.36
C VAL A 10 -2.27 8.83 0.15
N ALA A 11 -2.91 9.82 0.80
CA ALA A 11 -2.88 9.95 2.25
C ALA A 11 -3.41 8.67 2.94
N TYR A 12 -4.57 8.18 2.50
CA TYR A 12 -5.16 6.94 2.98
C TYR A 12 -4.24 5.73 2.81
N MET A 13 -3.62 5.57 1.64
CA MET A 13 -2.69 4.48 1.39
C MET A 13 -1.56 4.45 2.42
N TYR A 14 -0.95 5.61 2.71
CA TYR A 14 0.15 5.68 3.68
C TYR A 14 -0.29 5.41 5.11
N GLU A 15 -1.48 5.85 5.51
CA GLU A 15 -2.06 5.52 6.81
C GLU A 15 -2.23 4.01 6.99
N VAL A 16 -2.78 3.33 5.97
CA VAL A 16 -2.95 1.87 6.01
C VAL A 16 -1.60 1.15 6.06
N LEU A 17 -0.61 1.62 5.31
CA LEU A 17 0.74 1.03 5.32
C LEU A 17 1.39 1.12 6.69
N GLU A 18 1.24 2.26 7.36
CA GLU A 18 1.74 2.46 8.72
C GLU A 18 1.04 1.49 9.69
N LYS A 19 -0.29 1.44 9.65
CA LYS A 19 -1.10 0.51 10.46
C LYS A 19 -0.76 -0.96 10.23
N ALA A 20 -0.48 -1.33 8.98
CA ALA A 20 -0.10 -2.69 8.59
C ALA A 20 1.39 -3.02 8.84
N MET A 21 2.18 -2.04 9.29
CA MET A 21 3.65 -2.11 9.40
C MET A 21 4.33 -2.55 8.09
N ILE A 22 3.85 -2.04 6.95
CA ILE A 22 4.38 -2.34 5.63
C ILE A 22 5.22 -1.17 5.13
N GLY A 23 6.47 -1.46 4.77
CA GLY A 23 7.37 -0.45 4.22
C GLY A 23 7.00 -0.06 2.78
N PRO A 24 7.38 1.15 2.34
CA PRO A 24 7.14 1.61 0.96
C PRO A 24 7.85 0.74 -0.09
N THR A 25 8.94 0.07 0.27
CA THR A 25 9.63 -0.89 -0.61
C THR A 25 8.79 -2.14 -0.87
N ASP A 26 8.18 -2.71 0.17
CA ASP A 26 7.36 -3.91 0.00
C ASP A 26 6.07 -3.58 -0.76
N PHE A 27 5.49 -2.41 -0.47
CA PHE A 27 4.31 -1.93 -1.18
C PHE A 27 4.62 -1.66 -2.66
N ALA A 28 5.76 -1.05 -2.99
CA ALA A 28 6.23 -0.89 -4.36
C ALA A 28 6.29 -2.23 -5.11
N SER A 29 6.85 -3.27 -4.48
CA SER A 29 6.90 -4.62 -5.05
C SER A 29 5.54 -5.31 -5.15
N LEU A 30 4.57 -4.91 -4.32
CA LEU A 30 3.21 -5.44 -4.30
C LEU A 30 2.35 -4.86 -5.42
N THR A 31 2.43 -3.54 -5.64
CA THR A 31 1.62 -2.82 -6.63
C THR A 31 2.32 -2.64 -7.97
N ASN A 32 3.60 -3.03 -8.08
CA ASN A 32 4.46 -2.77 -9.23
C ASN A 32 4.59 -1.27 -9.56
N ILE A 33 4.68 -0.43 -8.53
CA ILE A 33 4.88 1.02 -8.64
C ILE A 33 6.25 1.35 -8.06
N SER A 34 7.06 2.13 -8.79
CA SER A 34 8.38 2.53 -8.32
C SER A 34 8.32 3.29 -6.99
N ARG A 35 9.29 3.04 -6.10
CA ARG A 35 9.44 3.76 -4.83
C ARG A 35 9.50 5.28 -5.02
N GLU A 36 10.15 5.71 -6.10
CA GLU A 36 10.23 7.11 -6.47
C GLU A 36 8.84 7.71 -6.76
N THR A 37 8.00 7.01 -7.51
CA THR A 37 6.64 7.45 -7.82
C THR A 37 5.80 7.59 -6.55
N LEU A 38 5.88 6.61 -5.65
CA LEU A 38 5.22 6.67 -4.35
C LEU A 38 5.70 7.88 -3.54
N TYR A 39 7.02 8.11 -3.48
CA TYR A 39 7.59 9.26 -2.78
C TYR A 39 7.14 10.60 -3.37
N ARG A 40 7.12 10.72 -4.70
CA ARG A 40 6.61 11.90 -5.40
C ARG A 40 5.15 12.16 -5.06
N TRP A 41 4.30 11.12 -5.06
CA TRP A 41 2.89 11.23 -4.64
C TRP A 41 2.76 11.69 -3.19
N LYS A 42 3.56 11.15 -2.27
CA LYS A 42 3.59 11.59 -0.86
C LYS A 42 3.97 13.08 -0.72
N LYS A 43 4.75 13.61 -1.66
CA LYS A 43 5.14 15.03 -1.72
C LYS A 43 4.14 15.91 -2.47
N GLY A 44 2.98 15.38 -2.88
CA GLY A 44 1.95 16.14 -3.60
C GLY A 44 2.26 16.37 -5.07
N ALA A 45 3.16 15.58 -5.68
CA ALA A 45 3.41 15.66 -7.12
C ALA A 45 2.14 15.26 -7.91
N PRO A 46 1.91 15.86 -9.08
CA PRO A 46 0.75 15.56 -9.91
C PRO A 46 0.73 14.08 -10.34
N ILE A 47 -0.44 13.47 -10.23
CA ILE A 47 -0.67 12.05 -10.55
C ILE A 47 -1.16 11.95 -12.00
N ALA A 48 -0.25 11.69 -12.93
CA ALA A 48 -0.59 11.53 -14.34
C ALA A 48 -1.36 10.23 -14.61
N ASP A 49 -1.00 9.14 -13.92
CA ASP A 49 -1.56 7.81 -14.13
C ASP A 49 -2.57 7.44 -13.03
N LYS A 50 -3.84 7.78 -13.27
CA LYS A 50 -4.95 7.50 -12.34
C LYS A 50 -5.19 6.00 -12.17
N LEU A 51 -4.95 5.19 -13.20
CA LEU A 51 -5.14 3.73 -13.12
C LEU A 51 -4.18 3.11 -12.11
N ARG A 52 -2.90 3.51 -12.15
CA ARG A 52 -1.92 3.06 -11.15
C ARG A 52 -2.28 3.51 -9.74
N LEU A 53 -2.78 4.73 -9.58
CA LEU A 53 -3.27 5.22 -8.29
C LEU A 53 -4.43 4.36 -7.77
N ASP A 54 -5.42 4.06 -8.62
CA ASP A 54 -6.55 3.22 -8.23
C ASP A 54 -6.13 1.79 -7.89
N ILE A 55 -5.18 1.20 -8.61
CA ILE A 55 -4.63 -0.13 -8.26
C ILE A 55 -3.96 -0.09 -6.89
N ALA A 56 -3.17 0.95 -6.62
CA ALA A 56 -2.47 1.12 -5.34
C ALA A 56 -3.46 1.32 -4.19
N TYR A 57 -4.45 2.19 -4.40
CA TYR A 57 -5.51 2.47 -3.42
C TYR A 57 -6.34 1.21 -3.12
N ASN A 58 -6.77 0.47 -4.14
CA ASN A 58 -7.47 -0.80 -3.94
C ASN A 58 -6.62 -1.85 -3.23
N THR A 59 -5.31 -1.85 -3.46
CA THR A 59 -4.37 -2.70 -2.72
C THR A 59 -4.32 -2.30 -1.26
N ALA A 60 -4.24 -1.00 -0.95
CA ALA A 60 -4.32 -0.50 0.42
C ALA A 60 -5.65 -0.88 1.10
N LEU A 61 -6.80 -0.73 0.43
CA LEU A 61 -8.09 -1.19 0.96
C LEU A 61 -8.08 -2.68 1.35
N ARG A 62 -7.45 -3.53 0.53
CA ARG A 62 -7.31 -4.96 0.84
C ARG A 62 -6.36 -5.23 2.01
N LEU A 63 -5.29 -4.46 2.13
CA LEU A 63 -4.40 -4.52 3.29
C LEU A 63 -5.12 -4.08 4.57
N GLU A 64 -5.94 -3.03 4.49
CA GLU A 64 -6.75 -2.56 5.62
C GLU A 64 -7.73 -3.65 6.09
N LYS A 65 -8.42 -4.32 5.16
CA LYS A 65 -9.22 -5.52 5.48
C LYS A 65 -8.36 -6.58 6.17
N GLY A 66 -7.16 -6.86 5.66
CA GLY A 66 -6.21 -7.78 6.28
C GLY A 66 -5.86 -7.41 7.73
N CYS A 67 -5.72 -6.13 8.04
CA CYS A 67 -5.55 -5.64 9.42
C CYS A 67 -6.81 -5.89 10.26
N ARG A 68 -8.00 -5.59 9.73
CA ARG A 68 -9.28 -5.83 10.43
C ARG A 68 -9.50 -7.32 10.75
N HIS A 69 -9.07 -8.22 9.88
CA HIS A 69 -9.13 -9.68 10.10
C HIS A 69 -7.96 -10.24 10.93
N GLY A 70 -7.08 -9.38 11.47
CA GLY A 70 -5.93 -9.81 12.28
C GLY A 70 -4.85 -10.58 11.52
N ARG A 71 -4.85 -10.53 10.19
CA ARG A 71 -3.82 -11.15 9.32
C ARG A 71 -2.57 -10.27 9.20
N LEU A 72 -2.74 -8.96 9.37
CA LEU A 72 -1.68 -7.96 9.42
C LEU A 72 -1.76 -7.23 10.76
N PRO A 73 -0.64 -6.73 11.29
CA PRO A 73 0.73 -6.82 10.75
C PRO A 73 1.34 -8.24 10.87
N LEU A 74 2.33 -8.54 10.02
CA LEU A 74 3.04 -9.83 10.08
C LEU A 74 3.86 -9.91 11.36
N LYS A 75 3.52 -10.85 12.24
CA LYS A 75 4.21 -11.04 13.53
C LYS A 75 5.64 -11.57 13.36
N GLU A 76 5.88 -12.34 12.30
CA GLU A 76 7.17 -12.96 12.02
C GLU A 76 8.07 -12.04 11.18
N LYS A 77 9.35 -11.96 11.55
CA LYS A 77 10.38 -11.28 10.75
C LYS A 77 10.72 -12.12 9.52
N LEU A 78 9.89 -12.03 8.49
CA LEU A 78 10.14 -12.66 7.20
C LEU A 78 11.17 -11.90 6.38
N LYS A 79 12.00 -12.62 5.62
CA LYS A 79 12.89 -12.03 4.59
C LYS A 79 12.04 -11.34 3.53
N ALA A 80 12.56 -10.26 2.94
CA ALA A 80 11.84 -9.43 1.95
C ALA A 80 11.06 -10.23 0.86
N PRO A 81 11.64 -11.23 0.17
CA PRO A 81 10.90 -11.96 -0.88
C PRO A 81 9.73 -12.79 -0.32
N GLN A 82 9.91 -13.40 0.86
CA GLN A 82 8.85 -14.16 1.51
C GLN A 82 7.74 -13.24 2.02
N ARG A 83 8.12 -12.09 2.59
CA ARG A 83 7.18 -11.07 3.05
C ARG A 83 6.28 -10.59 1.93
N VAL A 84 6.84 -10.24 0.77
CA VAL A 84 6.06 -9.82 -0.41
C VAL A 84 5.15 -10.95 -0.90
N LYS A 85 5.60 -12.21 -0.90
CA LYS A 85 4.76 -13.37 -1.28
C LYS A 85 3.55 -13.53 -0.35
N VAL A 86 3.75 -13.40 0.97
CA VAL A 86 2.66 -13.46 1.95
C VAL A 86 1.70 -12.28 1.79
N LEU A 87 2.22 -11.06 1.61
CA LEU A 87 1.39 -9.88 1.36
C LEU A 87 0.55 -10.04 0.10
N ARG A 88 1.12 -10.58 -1.00
CA ARG A 88 0.37 -10.89 -2.22
C ARG A 88 -0.76 -11.88 -1.97
N LYS A 89 -0.51 -12.92 -1.17
CA LYS A 89 -1.53 -13.90 -0.78
C LYS A 89 -2.67 -13.23 0.01
N ILE A 90 -2.35 -12.45 1.04
CA ILE A 90 -3.34 -11.74 1.85
C ILE A 90 -4.19 -10.81 0.98
N VAL A 91 -3.55 -10.01 0.12
CA VAL A 91 -4.28 -9.11 -0.79
C VAL A 91 -5.19 -9.87 -1.74
N ALA A 92 -4.76 -11.03 -2.25
CA ALA A 92 -5.58 -11.87 -3.11
C ALA A 92 -6.78 -12.49 -2.35
N GLU A 93 -6.57 -12.98 -1.13
CA GLU A 93 -7.64 -13.53 -0.27
C GLU A 93 -8.67 -12.46 0.09
N MET A 94 -8.22 -11.25 0.43
CA MET A 94 -9.11 -10.12 0.77
C MET A 94 -9.85 -9.53 -0.45
N ARG A 95 -9.48 -9.90 -1.68
CA ARG A 95 -10.25 -9.57 -2.89
C ARG A 95 -11.52 -10.42 -3.00
N SER A 96 -11.45 -11.68 -2.56
CA SER A 96 -12.53 -12.66 -2.70
C SER A 96 -13.44 -12.76 -1.47
N ALA A 97 -13.03 -12.18 -0.34
CA ALA A 97 -13.86 -12.06 0.86
C ALA A 97 -15.01 -11.07 0.58
N LYS A 98 -16.16 -11.63 0.20
CA LYS A 98 -17.43 -10.95 -0.04
C LYS A 98 -18.22 -10.85 1.26
#